data_AF-A0A3D9UGB5-F1
#
_entry.id   AF-A0A3D9UGB5-F1
#
_cell.length_a   1.000
_cell.length_b   1.000
_cell.length_c   1.000
_cell.angle_alpha   90.00
_cell.angle_beta   90.00
_cell.angle_gamma   90.00
#
_symmetry.space_group_name_H-M   'P 1'
#
loop_
_entity.id
_entity.type
_entity.pdbx_description
1 polymer ?
#
loop_
_entity_poly.entity_id
_entity_poly.type
_entity_poly.pdbx_seq_one_letter_code
_entity_poly.pdbx_strand_id
1 'polypeptide(L)'
;MKNVIFCLIFLLISSCTLLNPPEIERPVALDSRDIDALIAVATIFNEDKDTHASGGKSLIDWGKVKLKGDEITRYDIANLITGNEEIPFPQKASLGLYSMYYLIKLSNLYSGCTGEASCVLRLLKSGASKMREKRNQDFLESYKADNKKFKSIYYDPEKIIPVMNNLVTGLMEMKNQEIEENSKLPDTQPIEFSYSNDEYVNAAIALLNNAKLEEYNIRDRDGNKTEKYGNPTIYGRPLFFYPYMYKNTVIKQAKSCEKVSAYTRVDIDNACKRAIIAGVKDWVETARDPNISKLAWKITASQSILRDEIMFSHWAGMARVHQKSLNETGRLSL
;
A
#
# COMPACT_ATOMS: atom_id res chain seq x y z
N MET A 1 2.63 5.20 13.75
CA MET A 1 1.38 5.73 13.12
C MET A 1 0.74 6.89 13.88
N LYS A 2 1.12 7.14 15.15
CA LYS A 2 0.52 8.13 16.05
C LYS A 2 0.70 9.60 15.61
N ASN A 3 1.55 9.85 14.61
CA ASN A 3 1.83 11.18 14.04
C ASN A 3 1.42 11.32 12.57
N VAL A 4 0.74 10.33 11.98
CA VAL A 4 0.58 10.27 10.51
C VAL A 4 -0.47 11.23 9.97
N ILE A 5 -1.44 11.60 10.81
CA ILE A 5 -2.64 12.35 10.41
C ILE A 5 -2.46 13.87 10.62
N PHE A 6 -1.30 14.33 11.07
CA PHE A 6 -1.09 15.70 11.54
C PHE A 6 -1.10 16.79 10.45
N CYS A 7 -0.92 16.43 9.17
CA CYS A 7 -0.74 17.40 8.08
C CYS A 7 -2.01 17.74 7.28
N LEU A 8 -3.14 17.06 7.50
CA LEU A 8 -4.30 17.22 6.60
C LEU A 8 -5.19 18.43 6.90
N ILE A 9 -5.13 19.00 8.10
CA ILE A 9 -6.18 19.93 8.56
C ILE A 9 -5.57 21.01 9.48
N PHE A 10 -4.91 22.02 8.91
CA PHE A 10 -4.71 23.30 9.61
C PHE A 10 -5.84 24.31 9.30
N LEU A 11 -6.95 23.85 8.68
CA LEU A 11 -7.96 24.76 8.12
C LEU A 11 -9.42 24.46 8.52
N LEU A 12 -9.78 23.40 9.25
CA LEU A 12 -11.20 23.04 9.44
C LEU A 12 -11.97 23.74 10.58
N ILE A 13 -11.37 24.66 11.34
CA ILE A 13 -12.06 25.23 12.51
C ILE A 13 -11.98 26.76 12.51
N SER A 14 -13.03 27.42 12.01
CA SER A 14 -13.61 28.59 12.70
C SER A 14 -14.99 28.93 12.13
N SER A 15 -15.83 29.43 13.04
CA SER A 15 -17.20 29.99 12.90
C SER A 15 -18.39 29.02 12.90
N CYS A 16 -19.24 29.24 13.93
CA CYS A 16 -20.57 28.68 14.10
C CYS A 16 -21.59 29.53 13.35
N THR A 17 -22.58 28.90 12.73
CA THR A 17 -23.91 29.49 12.52
C THR A 17 -24.95 28.38 12.50
N LEU A 18 -26.03 28.59 13.25
CA LEU A 18 -27.19 27.69 13.35
C LEU A 18 -28.01 27.70 12.07
N LEU A 19 -28.46 26.52 11.64
CA LEU A 19 -29.64 26.34 10.80
C LEU A 19 -30.32 25.02 11.16
N ASN A 20 -31.65 25.06 11.27
CA ASN A 20 -32.50 23.92 11.61
C ASN A 20 -32.67 22.98 10.39
N PRO A 21 -32.72 21.65 10.60
CA PRO A 21 -32.86 20.69 9.49
C PRO A 21 -34.32 20.53 9.04
N PRO A 22 -34.58 20.29 7.74
CA PRO A 22 -35.89 19.87 7.24
C PRO A 22 -36.08 18.35 7.26
N GLU A 23 -37.35 17.93 7.15
CA GLU A 23 -37.84 16.55 7.27
C GLU A 23 -37.26 15.54 6.24
N ILE A 24 -37.11 14.30 6.71
CA ILE A 24 -36.37 13.21 6.08
C ILE A 24 -37.26 12.43 5.09
N GLU A 25 -36.91 12.45 3.81
CA GLU A 25 -37.30 11.41 2.84
C GLU A 25 -36.18 10.35 2.71
N ARG A 26 -36.58 9.07 2.65
CA ARG A 26 -35.72 7.86 2.67
C ARG A 26 -34.51 7.89 1.71
N PRO A 27 -33.37 7.23 2.04
CA PRO A 27 -32.17 7.25 1.21
C PRO A 27 -32.32 6.41 -0.07
N VAL A 28 -31.79 6.95 -1.17
CA VAL A 28 -31.62 6.28 -2.47
C VAL A 28 -30.57 5.17 -2.36
N ALA A 29 -30.72 4.08 -3.13
CA ALA A 29 -29.80 2.93 -3.12
C ALA A 29 -28.37 3.32 -3.51
N LEU A 30 -27.41 3.10 -2.60
CA LEU A 30 -25.98 3.25 -2.84
C LEU A 30 -25.43 2.00 -3.55
N ASP A 31 -24.51 2.19 -4.51
CA ASP A 31 -23.81 1.07 -5.13
C ASP A 31 -22.69 0.51 -4.23
N SER A 32 -22.13 -0.65 -4.60
CA SER A 32 -21.06 -1.30 -3.83
C SER A 32 -19.81 -0.43 -3.65
N ARG A 33 -19.46 0.39 -4.65
CA ARG A 33 -18.27 1.25 -4.58
C ARG A 33 -18.52 2.43 -3.65
N ASP A 34 -19.71 3.01 -3.69
CA ASP A 34 -20.12 4.07 -2.78
C ASP A 34 -20.12 3.55 -1.33
N ILE A 35 -20.62 2.32 -1.10
CA ILE A 35 -20.58 1.65 0.22
C ILE A 35 -19.13 1.44 0.69
N ASP A 36 -18.27 0.86 -0.14
CA ASP A 36 -16.88 0.56 0.22
C ASP A 36 -16.09 1.85 0.51
N ALA A 37 -16.35 2.92 -0.24
CA ALA A 37 -15.72 4.21 0.00
C ALA A 37 -16.14 4.83 1.33
N LEU A 38 -17.42 4.74 1.70
CA LEU A 38 -17.92 5.22 2.99
C LEU A 38 -17.36 4.41 4.16
N ILE A 39 -17.23 3.08 4.02
CA ILE A 39 -16.57 2.23 5.02
C ILE A 39 -15.11 2.65 5.20
N ALA A 40 -14.38 2.87 4.10
CA ALA A 40 -12.99 3.30 4.18
C ALA A 40 -12.83 4.66 4.89
N VAL A 41 -13.71 5.63 4.61
CA VAL A 41 -13.71 6.91 5.36
C VAL A 41 -13.97 6.67 6.85
N ALA A 42 -14.94 5.81 7.19
CA ALA A 42 -15.25 5.46 8.58
C ALA A 42 -14.04 4.84 9.31
N THR A 43 -13.29 3.96 8.64
CA THR A 43 -12.07 3.34 9.18
C THR A 43 -11.01 4.36 9.59
N ILE A 44 -10.76 5.38 8.77
CA ILE A 44 -9.80 6.46 9.13
C ILE A 44 -10.31 7.28 10.31
N PHE A 45 -11.62 7.47 10.42
CA PHE A 45 -12.22 8.23 11.52
C PHE A 45 -12.22 7.44 12.82
N ASN A 46 -12.43 6.12 12.78
CA ASN A 46 -12.28 5.25 13.94
C ASN A 46 -10.82 5.22 14.43
N GLU A 47 -9.84 5.14 13.53
CA GLU A 47 -8.41 5.23 13.90
C GLU A 47 -8.08 6.57 14.57
N ASP A 48 -8.64 7.68 14.08
CA ASP A 48 -8.47 9.01 14.69
C ASP A 48 -9.13 9.10 16.08
N LYS A 49 -10.32 8.51 16.23
CA LYS A 49 -11.04 8.41 17.51
C LYS A 49 -10.26 7.58 18.54
N ASP A 50 -9.73 6.43 18.14
CA ASP A 50 -8.91 5.58 19.00
C ASP A 50 -7.60 6.27 19.39
N THR A 51 -7.01 7.03 18.46
CA THR A 51 -5.86 7.89 18.72
C THR A 51 -6.20 8.94 19.78
N HIS A 52 -7.36 9.60 19.68
CA HIS A 52 -7.82 10.55 20.70
C HIS A 52 -8.03 9.89 22.07
N ALA A 53 -8.75 8.77 22.10
CA ALA A 53 -9.08 8.06 23.33
C ALA A 53 -7.84 7.56 24.08
N SER A 54 -6.77 7.24 23.35
CA SER A 54 -5.47 6.87 23.90
C SER A 54 -4.57 8.06 24.29
N GLY A 55 -5.10 9.30 24.27
CA GLY A 55 -4.36 10.52 24.59
C GLY A 55 -3.41 10.98 23.49
N GLY A 56 -3.52 10.39 22.31
CA GLY A 56 -2.79 10.80 21.11
C GLY A 56 -3.39 12.06 20.48
N LYS A 57 -2.63 12.67 19.58
CA LYS A 57 -3.10 13.83 18.83
C LYS A 57 -4.11 13.38 17.76
N SER A 58 -5.36 13.74 18.02
CA SER A 58 -6.50 13.57 17.13
C SER A 58 -6.66 14.72 16.16
N LEU A 59 -7.15 14.44 14.95
CA LEU A 59 -7.63 15.43 14.00
C LEU A 59 -8.90 16.11 14.47
N ILE A 60 -9.81 15.30 15.01
CA ILE A 60 -11.14 15.74 15.39
C ILE A 60 -11.11 15.99 16.89
N ASP A 61 -11.68 17.13 17.29
CA ASP A 61 -12.00 17.39 18.68
C ASP A 61 -13.21 16.54 19.05
N TRP A 62 -12.98 15.25 19.31
CA TRP A 62 -14.03 14.29 19.63
C TRP A 62 -14.80 14.66 20.89
N GLY A 63 -14.24 15.52 21.77
CA GLY A 63 -14.96 16.10 22.89
C GLY A 63 -16.15 16.99 22.50
N LYS A 64 -16.21 17.44 21.24
CA LYS A 64 -17.32 18.24 20.68
C LYS A 64 -18.25 17.43 19.78
N VAL A 65 -17.94 16.17 19.48
CA VAL A 65 -18.73 15.32 18.59
C VAL A 65 -19.55 14.33 19.42
N LYS A 66 -20.88 14.37 19.30
CA LYS A 66 -21.79 13.48 20.05
C LYS A 66 -22.28 12.33 19.18
N LEU A 67 -21.54 11.23 19.11
CA LEU A 67 -21.96 10.05 18.33
C LEU A 67 -23.06 9.25 19.05
N LYS A 68 -23.95 8.59 18.29
CA LYS A 68 -24.98 7.67 18.82
C LYS A 68 -24.42 6.30 19.25
N GLY A 69 -23.17 5.99 18.93
CA GLY A 69 -22.52 4.71 19.25
C GLY A 69 -20.99 4.79 19.38
N ASP A 70 -20.38 3.65 19.72
CA ASP A 70 -18.95 3.52 20.01
C ASP A 70 -18.07 3.46 18.76
N GLU A 71 -18.62 3.04 17.61
CA GLU A 71 -17.93 3.04 16.32
C GLU A 71 -18.65 3.93 15.32
N ILE A 72 -17.87 4.58 14.46
CA ILE A 72 -18.35 5.32 13.32
C ILE A 72 -18.58 4.32 12.19
N THR A 73 -19.79 4.30 11.68
CA THR A 73 -20.20 3.42 10.59
C THR A 73 -20.28 4.19 9.27
N ARG A 74 -20.42 3.45 8.17
CA ARG A 74 -20.70 4.04 6.86
C ARG A 74 -21.96 4.92 6.83
N TYR A 75 -22.95 4.62 7.68
CA TYR A 75 -24.19 5.39 7.76
C TYR A 75 -23.96 6.73 8.44
N ASP A 76 -23.13 6.75 9.48
CA ASP A 76 -22.72 7.98 10.16
C ASP A 76 -21.95 8.89 9.18
N ILE A 77 -20.99 8.34 8.43
CA ILE A 77 -20.28 9.11 7.38
C ILE A 77 -21.25 9.66 6.33
N ALA A 78 -22.19 8.85 5.86
CA ALA A 78 -23.20 9.31 4.91
C ALA A 78 -24.01 10.47 5.50
N ASN A 79 -24.52 10.35 6.73
CA ASN A 79 -25.30 11.40 7.39
C ASN A 79 -24.48 12.68 7.63
N LEU A 80 -23.19 12.56 7.94
CA LEU A 80 -22.30 13.71 8.11
C LEU A 80 -22.01 14.42 6.77
N ILE A 81 -21.96 13.68 5.66
CA ILE A 81 -21.89 14.25 4.30
C ILE A 81 -23.21 14.95 3.93
N THR A 82 -24.35 14.37 4.30
CA THR A 82 -25.66 14.98 4.03
C THR A 82 -25.96 16.16 4.94
N GLY A 83 -25.38 16.19 6.15
CA GLY A 83 -25.67 17.14 7.22
C GLY A 83 -26.97 16.85 7.97
N ASN A 84 -27.51 15.63 7.88
CA ASN A 84 -28.76 15.23 8.54
C ASN A 84 -28.57 14.75 9.99
N GLU A 85 -27.38 14.85 10.56
CA GLU A 85 -27.15 14.54 11.97
C GLU A 85 -27.71 15.65 12.88
N GLU A 86 -28.19 15.26 14.08
CA GLU A 86 -28.58 16.21 15.16
C GLU A 86 -27.35 16.94 15.75
N ILE A 87 -26.14 16.50 15.36
CA ILE A 87 -24.86 17.05 15.79
C ILE A 87 -24.48 18.16 14.81
N PRO A 88 -24.18 19.40 15.27
CA PRO A 88 -23.73 20.45 14.37
C PRO A 88 -22.35 20.11 13.81
N PHE A 89 -22.32 19.51 12.61
CA PHE A 89 -21.10 19.26 11.87
C PHE A 89 -20.84 20.45 10.93
N PRO A 90 -19.72 21.18 11.05
CA PRO A 90 -19.48 22.36 10.23
C PRO A 90 -19.50 22.06 8.73
N GLN A 91 -20.03 22.98 7.91
CA GLN A 91 -20.05 22.86 6.43
C GLN A 91 -18.69 22.40 5.89
N LYS A 92 -17.60 23.02 6.37
CA LYS A 92 -16.25 22.70 5.91
C LYS A 92 -15.82 21.25 6.19
N ALA A 93 -16.28 20.70 7.31
CA ALA A 93 -16.00 19.32 7.68
C ALA A 93 -16.82 18.33 6.81
N SER A 94 -18.08 18.66 6.53
CA SER A 94 -18.92 17.89 5.59
C SER A 94 -18.34 17.86 4.17
N LEU A 95 -17.90 19.01 3.66
CA LEU A 95 -17.20 19.12 2.37
C LEU A 95 -15.87 18.33 2.35
N GLY A 96 -15.16 18.31 3.48
CA GLY A 96 -13.95 17.50 3.66
C GLY A 96 -14.22 16.01 3.59
N LEU A 97 -15.27 15.53 4.27
CA LEU A 97 -15.71 14.13 4.23
C LEU A 97 -16.07 13.69 2.81
N TYR A 98 -16.84 14.50 2.09
CA TYR A 98 -17.14 14.22 0.69
C TYR A 98 -15.86 14.14 -0.14
N SER A 99 -14.91 15.06 0.08
CA SER A 99 -13.64 15.07 -0.64
C SER A 99 -12.84 13.78 -0.41
N MET A 100 -12.77 13.29 0.83
CA MET A 100 -12.13 12.00 1.15
C MET A 100 -12.85 10.82 0.47
N TYR A 101 -14.18 10.77 0.56
CA TYR A 101 -15.00 9.78 -0.13
C TYR A 101 -14.72 9.77 -1.64
N TYR A 102 -14.66 10.95 -2.28
CA TYR A 102 -14.41 11.06 -3.70
C TYR A 102 -12.99 10.59 -4.10
N LEU A 103 -11.96 10.97 -3.34
CA LEU A 103 -10.60 10.49 -3.58
C LEU A 103 -10.49 8.96 -3.47
N ILE A 104 -11.17 8.38 -2.48
CA ILE A 104 -11.25 6.93 -2.30
C ILE A 104 -11.98 6.31 -3.49
N LYS A 105 -13.14 6.84 -3.89
CA LYS A 105 -13.89 6.38 -5.07
C LYS A 105 -13.12 6.48 -6.40
N LEU A 106 -12.24 7.47 -6.55
CA LEU A 106 -11.33 7.58 -7.69
C LEU A 106 -10.23 6.49 -7.69
N SER A 107 -9.96 5.91 -6.54
CA SER A 107 -8.96 4.87 -6.36
C SER A 107 -9.52 3.51 -6.74
N ASN A 108 -8.63 2.57 -7.10
CA ASN A 108 -9.04 1.19 -7.37
C ASN A 108 -9.32 0.47 -6.06
N LEU A 109 -10.53 0.66 -5.50
CA LEU A 109 -10.93 -0.04 -4.30
C LEU A 109 -11.01 -1.54 -4.57
N TYR A 110 -10.34 -2.29 -3.70
CA TYR A 110 -10.59 -3.71 -3.48
C TYR A 110 -11.12 -3.86 -2.06
N SER A 111 -12.21 -4.61 -1.88
CA SER A 111 -12.98 -4.69 -0.63
C SER A 111 -12.15 -5.08 0.61
N GLY A 112 -11.04 -5.80 0.44
CA GLY A 112 -10.12 -6.11 1.54
C GLY A 112 -9.34 -4.92 2.13
N CYS A 113 -9.41 -3.74 1.51
CA CYS A 113 -8.65 -2.54 1.94
C CYS A 113 -9.47 -1.60 2.85
N THR A 114 -10.80 -1.76 2.90
CA THR A 114 -11.70 -0.79 3.56
C THR A 114 -11.58 -0.81 5.08
N GLY A 115 -11.14 -1.91 5.69
CA GLY A 115 -11.01 -2.07 7.14
C GLY A 115 -9.62 -1.81 7.72
N GLU A 116 -8.63 -1.41 6.92
CA GLU A 116 -7.26 -1.18 7.39
C GLU A 116 -6.83 0.27 7.14
N ALA A 117 -6.61 1.06 8.20
CA ALA A 117 -6.28 2.49 8.09
C ALA A 117 -5.04 2.76 7.22
N SER A 118 -4.01 1.91 7.32
CA SER A 118 -2.79 1.99 6.50
C SER A 118 -3.09 1.79 5.00
N CYS A 119 -4.05 0.92 4.69
CA CYS A 119 -4.48 0.64 3.33
C CYS A 119 -5.35 1.80 2.79
N VAL A 120 -6.30 2.28 3.58
CA VAL A 120 -7.14 3.42 3.20
C VAL A 120 -6.30 4.69 2.98
N LEU A 121 -5.28 4.95 3.78
CA LEU A 121 -4.38 6.09 3.57
C LEU A 121 -3.63 6.00 2.23
N ARG A 122 -3.24 4.79 1.81
CA ARG A 122 -2.65 4.57 0.47
C ARG A 122 -3.66 4.83 -0.64
N LEU A 123 -4.93 4.45 -0.45
CA LEU A 123 -6.01 4.80 -1.39
C LEU A 123 -6.18 6.31 -1.48
N LEU A 124 -6.28 7.03 -0.35
CA LEU A 124 -6.37 8.49 -0.35
C LEU A 124 -5.22 9.16 -1.12
N LYS A 125 -3.97 8.71 -0.92
CA LYS A 125 -2.81 9.20 -1.68
C LYS A 125 -2.88 8.87 -3.17
N SER A 126 -3.37 7.68 -3.53
CA SER A 126 -3.59 7.28 -4.93
C SER A 126 -4.66 8.15 -5.59
N GLY A 127 -5.79 8.31 -4.92
CA GLY A 127 -6.88 9.20 -5.34
C GLY A 127 -6.42 10.64 -5.51
N ALA A 128 -5.62 11.16 -4.58
CA ALA A 128 -5.06 12.50 -4.68
C ALA A 128 -4.14 12.67 -5.91
N SER A 129 -3.34 11.64 -6.22
CA SER A 129 -2.50 11.63 -7.42
C SER A 129 -3.37 11.67 -8.69
N LYS A 130 -4.41 10.82 -8.76
CA LYS A 130 -5.37 10.81 -9.88
C LYS A 130 -6.16 12.12 -9.99
N MET A 131 -6.54 12.72 -8.86
CA MET A 131 -7.25 14.00 -8.83
C MET A 131 -6.39 15.14 -9.38
N ARG A 132 -5.07 15.10 -9.18
CA ARG A 132 -4.13 16.08 -9.76
C ARG A 132 -4.00 15.96 -11.27
N GLU A 133 -4.16 14.75 -11.81
CA GLU A 133 -4.16 14.48 -13.26
C GLU A 133 -5.49 14.87 -13.90
N LYS A 134 -6.59 14.78 -13.15
CA LYS A 134 -7.92 15.21 -13.57
C LYS A 134 -8.11 16.72 -13.43
N ARG A 135 -9.04 17.28 -14.20
CA ARG A 135 -9.40 18.70 -14.07
C ARG A 135 -10.38 18.90 -12.92
N ASN A 136 -10.33 20.05 -12.24
CA ASN A 136 -11.31 20.44 -11.21
C ASN A 136 -12.77 20.33 -11.70
N GLN A 137 -12.97 20.42 -13.01
CA GLN A 137 -14.27 20.28 -13.65
C GLN A 137 -14.86 18.87 -13.47
N ASP A 138 -14.07 17.81 -13.63
CA ASP A 138 -14.53 16.42 -13.46
C ASP A 138 -15.00 16.17 -12.02
N PHE A 139 -14.27 16.72 -11.04
CA PHE A 139 -14.65 16.66 -9.64
C PHE A 139 -15.95 17.42 -9.37
N LEU A 140 -16.09 18.63 -9.92
CA LEU A 140 -17.29 19.43 -9.75
C LEU A 140 -18.53 18.76 -10.37
N GLU A 141 -18.36 18.12 -11.52
CA GLU A 141 -19.41 17.33 -12.16
C GLU A 141 -19.80 16.12 -11.31
N SER A 142 -18.82 15.39 -10.77
CA SER A 142 -19.09 14.29 -9.84
C SER A 142 -19.81 14.78 -8.58
N TYR A 143 -19.43 15.94 -8.04
CA TYR A 143 -20.09 16.52 -6.86
C TYR A 143 -21.53 16.92 -7.14
N LYS A 144 -21.79 17.57 -8.27
CA LYS A 144 -23.14 17.89 -8.74
C LYS A 144 -23.98 16.62 -8.93
N ALA A 145 -23.40 15.56 -9.47
CA ALA A 145 -24.07 14.29 -9.70
C ALA A 145 -24.37 13.56 -8.37
N ASP A 146 -23.38 13.44 -7.49
CA ASP A 146 -23.52 12.75 -6.21
C ASP A 146 -24.42 13.54 -5.24
N ASN A 147 -24.58 14.86 -5.37
CA ASN A 147 -25.57 15.61 -4.59
C ASN A 147 -27.01 15.19 -4.89
N LYS A 148 -27.31 14.65 -6.07
CA LYS A 148 -28.63 14.06 -6.35
C LYS A 148 -28.89 12.81 -5.50
N LYS A 149 -27.83 12.13 -5.06
CA LYS A 149 -27.88 10.94 -4.21
C LYS A 149 -27.89 11.32 -2.72
N PHE A 150 -26.95 12.16 -2.31
CA PHE A 150 -26.74 12.53 -0.90
C PHE A 150 -27.68 13.64 -0.43
N LYS A 151 -28.24 14.47 -1.31
CA LYS A 151 -29.07 15.63 -0.96
C LYS A 151 -28.44 16.47 0.18
N SER A 152 -27.16 16.84 0.04
CA SER A 152 -26.41 17.51 1.10
C SER A 152 -26.96 18.91 1.39
N ILE A 153 -27.26 19.19 2.67
CA ILE A 153 -27.70 20.52 3.10
C ILE A 153 -26.57 21.55 3.00
N TYR A 154 -25.31 21.09 2.96
CA TYR A 154 -24.11 21.93 2.86
C TYR A 154 -23.61 22.07 1.42
N TYR A 155 -24.45 21.75 0.44
CA TYR A 155 -24.11 21.79 -0.97
C TYR A 155 -23.72 23.20 -1.45
N ASP A 156 -22.41 23.39 -1.65
CA ASP A 156 -21.83 24.63 -2.17
C ASP A 156 -20.71 24.29 -3.19
N PRO A 157 -21.02 24.32 -4.50
CA PRO A 157 -20.07 23.99 -5.57
C PRO A 157 -18.86 24.92 -5.63
N GLU A 158 -18.99 26.16 -5.15
CA GLU A 158 -17.91 27.15 -5.21
C GLU A 158 -16.91 26.92 -4.07
N LYS A 159 -17.37 26.46 -2.91
CA LYS A 159 -16.52 26.20 -1.74
C LYS A 159 -15.79 24.87 -1.77
N ILE A 160 -16.25 23.89 -2.56
CA ILE A 160 -15.69 22.53 -2.46
C ILE A 160 -14.32 22.37 -3.16
N ILE A 161 -14.07 23.10 -4.24
CA ILE A 161 -12.80 23.01 -4.98
C ILE A 161 -11.60 23.41 -4.09
N PRO A 162 -11.65 24.53 -3.35
CA PRO A 162 -10.58 24.87 -2.40
C PRO A 162 -10.35 23.78 -1.34
N VAL A 163 -11.41 23.16 -0.83
CA VAL A 163 -11.31 22.08 0.17
C VAL A 163 -10.60 20.86 -0.43
N MET A 164 -11.01 20.42 -1.62
CA MET A 164 -10.38 19.31 -2.34
C MET A 164 -8.90 19.59 -2.65
N ASN A 165 -8.58 20.77 -3.18
CA ASN A 165 -7.20 21.12 -3.52
C ASN A 165 -6.29 21.15 -2.29
N ASN A 166 -6.77 21.69 -1.17
CA ASN A 166 -6.01 21.68 0.09
C ASN A 166 -5.78 20.24 0.57
N LEU A 167 -6.79 19.38 0.50
CA LEU A 167 -6.67 17.97 0.87
C LEU A 167 -5.65 17.24 -0.01
N VAL A 168 -5.72 17.42 -1.33
CA VAL A 168 -4.78 16.83 -2.29
C VAL A 168 -3.36 17.30 -2.02
N THR A 169 -3.14 18.61 -1.86
CA THR A 169 -1.81 19.17 -1.55
C THR A 169 -1.24 18.58 -0.28
N GLY A 170 -2.01 18.55 0.82
CA GLY A 170 -1.56 17.96 2.09
C GLY A 170 -1.20 16.48 1.96
N LEU A 171 -1.99 15.68 1.23
CA LEU A 171 -1.69 14.27 0.97
C LEU A 171 -0.40 14.07 0.15
N MET A 172 -0.12 14.98 -0.77
CA MET A 172 1.09 14.93 -1.62
C MET A 172 2.34 15.39 -0.88
N GLU A 173 2.24 16.41 -0.03
CA GLU A 173 3.35 16.85 0.83
C GLU A 173 3.77 15.75 1.82
N MET A 174 2.79 15.04 2.40
CA MET A 174 3.05 13.87 3.24
C MET A 174 3.83 12.76 2.51
N LYS A 175 3.63 12.58 1.20
CA LYS A 175 4.39 11.62 0.40
C LYS A 175 5.84 12.08 0.21
N ASN A 176 6.06 13.38 0.01
CA ASN A 176 7.39 13.93 -0.20
C ASN A 176 8.22 13.94 1.09
N GLN A 177 7.62 14.29 2.23
CA GLN A 177 8.27 14.22 3.55
C GLN A 177 8.62 12.78 3.92
N GLU A 178 7.74 11.80 3.64
CA GLU A 178 8.03 10.39 3.86
C GLU A 178 9.23 9.91 3.01
N ILE A 179 9.39 10.41 1.79
CA ILE A 179 10.54 10.11 0.93
C ILE A 179 11.82 10.77 1.46
N GLU A 180 11.72 12.03 1.92
CA GLU A 180 12.86 12.81 2.43
C GLU A 180 13.34 12.35 3.81
N GLU A 181 12.46 11.86 4.67
CA GLU A 181 12.83 11.32 5.98
C GLU A 181 13.39 9.90 5.87
N ASN A 182 12.84 9.08 4.96
CA ASN A 182 13.40 7.75 4.68
C ASN A 182 14.80 7.82 4.04
N SER A 183 15.12 8.88 3.28
CA SER A 183 16.46 9.07 2.71
C SER A 183 17.52 9.52 3.72
N LYS A 184 17.11 9.90 4.95
CA LYS A 184 18.01 10.29 6.06
C LYS A 184 18.37 9.11 6.97
N LEU A 185 17.76 7.94 6.77
CA LEU A 185 18.01 6.74 7.57
C LEU A 185 19.17 5.94 6.98
N PRO A 186 19.98 5.24 7.81
CA PRO A 186 21.16 4.53 7.34
C PRO A 186 20.77 3.44 6.34
N ASP A 187 21.53 3.36 5.24
CA ASP A 187 21.38 2.32 4.22
C ASP A 187 21.38 0.94 4.88
N THR A 188 20.43 0.12 4.45
CA THR A 188 20.39 -1.30 4.77
C THR A 188 21.72 -1.93 4.36
N GLN A 189 22.43 -2.55 5.31
CA GLN A 189 23.71 -3.15 4.98
C GLN A 189 23.50 -4.41 4.12
N PRO A 190 24.26 -4.55 3.01
CA PRO A 190 24.27 -5.77 2.23
C PRO A 190 24.66 -6.97 3.09
N ILE A 191 24.02 -8.09 2.84
CA ILE A 191 24.28 -9.34 3.53
C ILE A 191 25.37 -10.08 2.79
N GLU A 192 26.48 -10.32 3.48
CA GLU A 192 27.59 -11.08 2.94
C GLU A 192 27.55 -12.54 3.43
N PHE A 193 27.45 -13.46 2.48
CA PHE A 193 27.53 -14.88 2.73
C PHE A 193 28.98 -15.36 2.70
N SER A 194 29.38 -16.14 3.70
CA SER A 194 30.68 -16.81 3.67
C SER A 194 30.75 -17.88 2.58
N TYR A 195 31.92 -18.02 1.96
CA TYR A 195 32.19 -19.04 0.96
C TYR A 195 32.25 -20.45 1.57
N SER A 196 32.11 -21.45 0.71
CA SER A 196 32.21 -22.88 1.00
C SER A 196 33.50 -23.47 0.40
N ASN A 197 33.67 -24.79 0.48
CA ASN A 197 34.80 -25.50 -0.12
C ASN A 197 34.55 -25.92 -1.59
N ASP A 198 33.35 -25.71 -2.14
CA ASP A 198 33.01 -26.09 -3.52
C ASP A 198 33.06 -24.84 -4.43
N GLU A 199 33.80 -24.93 -5.54
CA GLU A 199 34.03 -23.82 -6.47
C GLU A 199 32.76 -23.33 -7.16
N TYR A 200 31.83 -24.23 -7.49
CA TYR A 200 30.58 -23.90 -8.17
C TYR A 200 29.59 -23.25 -7.20
N VAL A 201 29.54 -23.76 -5.96
CA VAL A 201 28.80 -23.12 -4.88
C VAL A 201 29.33 -21.71 -4.63
N ASN A 202 30.66 -21.54 -4.63
CA ASN A 202 31.27 -20.22 -4.43
C ASN A 202 30.98 -19.25 -5.56
N ALA A 203 30.95 -19.71 -6.81
CA ALA A 203 30.55 -18.89 -7.95
C ALA A 203 29.09 -18.40 -7.82
N ALA A 204 28.17 -19.26 -7.37
CA ALA A 204 26.79 -18.87 -7.09
C ALA A 204 26.66 -17.94 -5.86
N ILE A 205 27.43 -18.19 -4.80
CA ILE A 205 27.49 -17.29 -3.62
C ILE A 205 28.02 -15.92 -4.00
N ALA A 206 29.04 -15.83 -4.87
CA ALA A 206 29.56 -14.55 -5.35
C ALA A 206 28.48 -13.74 -6.06
N LEU A 207 27.60 -14.38 -6.85
CA LEU A 207 26.45 -13.72 -7.46
C LEU A 207 25.45 -13.20 -6.42
N LEU A 208 25.21 -13.96 -5.34
CA LEU A 208 24.36 -13.52 -4.23
C LEU A 208 24.97 -12.36 -3.45
N ASN A 209 26.27 -12.39 -3.14
CA ASN A 209 26.95 -11.31 -2.43
C ASN A 209 27.03 -10.02 -3.26
N ASN A 210 27.14 -10.14 -4.59
CA ASN A 210 27.09 -9.00 -5.51
C ASN A 210 25.66 -8.49 -5.77
N ALA A 211 24.66 -9.31 -5.45
CA ALA A 211 23.28 -8.87 -5.44
C ALA A 211 23.03 -8.09 -4.14
N LYS A 212 22.28 -6.99 -4.23
CA LYS A 212 21.91 -6.16 -3.08
C LYS A 212 20.89 -6.88 -2.19
N LEU A 213 21.27 -8.02 -1.61
CA LEU A 213 20.49 -8.73 -0.61
C LEU A 213 20.61 -8.00 0.71
N GLU A 214 19.50 -7.51 1.20
CA GLU A 214 19.44 -6.56 2.31
C GLU A 214 18.19 -6.84 3.15
N GLU A 215 18.29 -6.78 4.48
CA GLU A 215 17.12 -6.75 5.35
C GLU A 215 16.50 -5.36 5.33
N TYR A 216 15.24 -5.22 4.90
CA TYR A 216 14.56 -3.92 4.88
C TYR A 216 14.55 -3.29 6.27
N ASN A 217 15.16 -2.11 6.39
CA ASN A 217 15.18 -1.31 7.62
C ASN A 217 14.09 -0.23 7.57
N ILE A 218 12.88 -0.60 7.16
CA ILE A 218 11.76 0.35 7.15
C ILE A 218 11.30 0.58 8.58
N ARG A 219 11.49 1.81 9.04
CA ARG A 219 10.98 2.32 10.30
C ARG A 219 9.79 3.24 10.04
N ASP A 220 8.87 3.31 11.00
CA ASP A 220 7.79 4.28 10.95
C ASP A 220 8.33 5.68 11.28
N ARG A 221 7.45 6.67 11.21
CA ARG A 221 7.77 8.09 11.43
C ARG A 221 8.34 8.38 12.83
N ASP A 222 8.11 7.49 13.78
CA ASP A 222 8.56 7.62 15.16
C ASP A 222 9.88 6.86 15.39
N GLY A 223 10.49 6.32 14.31
CA GLY A 223 11.70 5.51 14.37
C GLY A 223 11.46 4.04 14.77
N ASN A 224 10.20 3.62 14.97
CA ASN A 224 9.86 2.27 15.37
C ASN A 224 9.96 1.31 14.18
N LYS A 225 10.24 0.04 14.45
CA LYS A 225 10.27 -1.02 13.43
C LYS A 225 8.86 -1.17 12.81
N THR A 226 8.73 -1.09 11.49
CA THR A 226 7.46 -1.44 10.82
C THR A 226 7.27 -2.96 10.75
N GLU A 227 6.09 -3.42 10.37
CA GLU A 227 5.83 -4.84 10.05
C GLU A 227 6.76 -5.38 8.95
N LYS A 228 7.32 -4.49 8.11
CA LYS A 228 8.27 -4.84 7.05
C LYS A 228 9.73 -4.76 7.48
N TYR A 229 9.97 -4.35 8.72
CA TYR A 229 11.31 -4.28 9.28
C TYR A 229 11.93 -5.68 9.41
N GLY A 230 13.14 -5.85 8.90
CA GLY A 230 13.83 -7.13 8.86
C GLY A 230 13.42 -8.02 7.70
N ASN A 231 12.45 -7.62 6.86
CA ASN A 231 12.06 -8.44 5.72
C ASN A 231 13.14 -8.37 4.63
N PRO A 232 13.64 -9.51 4.16
CA PRO A 232 14.73 -9.52 3.21
C PRO A 232 14.28 -9.02 1.85
N THR A 233 15.18 -8.35 1.14
CA THR A 233 14.95 -7.85 -0.23
C THR A 233 16.16 -8.04 -1.11
N ILE A 234 15.94 -8.00 -2.42
CA ILE A 234 16.96 -7.93 -3.46
C ILE A 234 16.62 -6.75 -4.38
N TYR A 235 17.50 -5.76 -4.49
CA TYR A 235 17.23 -4.53 -5.26
C TYR A 235 15.87 -3.87 -4.90
N GLY A 236 15.50 -3.89 -3.62
CA GLY A 236 14.22 -3.35 -3.14
C GLY A 236 12.97 -4.17 -3.50
N ARG A 237 13.14 -5.41 -3.98
CA ARG A 237 12.06 -6.39 -4.18
C ARG A 237 11.97 -7.35 -3.01
N PRO A 238 10.76 -7.66 -2.52
CA PRO A 238 10.60 -8.55 -1.37
C PRO A 238 11.11 -9.96 -1.66
N LEU A 239 11.83 -10.52 -0.69
CA LEU A 239 12.16 -11.93 -0.61
C LEU A 239 11.21 -12.62 0.38
N PHE A 240 11.05 -13.93 0.22
CA PHE A 240 10.08 -14.73 0.98
C PHE A 240 10.71 -15.51 2.12
N PHE A 241 12.04 -15.64 2.11
CA PHE A 241 12.80 -16.39 3.09
C PHE A 241 13.89 -15.54 3.69
N TYR A 242 14.29 -15.89 4.91
CA TYR A 242 15.49 -15.36 5.52
C TYR A 242 16.71 -15.48 4.58
N PRO A 243 17.59 -14.47 4.54
CA PRO A 243 18.74 -14.40 3.64
C PRO A 243 19.61 -15.66 3.62
N TYR A 244 19.87 -16.26 4.78
CA TYR A 244 20.69 -17.46 4.88
C TYR A 244 20.13 -18.67 4.11
N MET A 245 18.81 -18.73 3.86
CA MET A 245 18.18 -19.82 3.11
C MET A 245 18.60 -19.83 1.63
N TYR A 246 18.94 -18.68 1.05
CA TYR A 246 19.39 -18.59 -0.34
C TYR A 246 20.74 -19.28 -0.52
N LYS A 247 21.71 -19.00 0.38
CA LYS A 247 22.99 -19.72 0.45
C LYS A 247 22.78 -21.22 0.67
N ASN A 248 21.95 -21.58 1.65
CA ASN A 248 21.72 -22.99 1.98
C ASN A 248 21.07 -23.77 0.82
N THR A 249 20.19 -23.12 0.06
CA THR A 249 19.58 -23.72 -1.13
C THR A 249 20.63 -24.03 -2.19
N VAL A 250 21.53 -23.09 -2.49
CA VAL A 250 22.62 -23.31 -3.45
C VAL A 250 23.47 -24.52 -3.03
N ILE A 251 23.86 -24.60 -1.76
CA ILE A 251 24.64 -25.74 -1.22
C ILE A 251 23.86 -27.06 -1.37
N LYS A 252 22.56 -27.07 -1.05
CA LYS A 252 21.72 -28.26 -1.18
C LYS A 252 21.58 -28.72 -2.63
N GLN A 253 21.33 -27.79 -3.55
CA GLN A 253 21.19 -28.10 -4.98
C GLN A 253 22.48 -28.67 -5.55
N ALA A 254 23.65 -28.11 -5.20
CA ALA A 254 24.93 -28.64 -5.65
C ALA A 254 25.17 -30.07 -5.13
N LYS A 255 24.84 -30.36 -3.86
CA LYS A 255 24.90 -31.72 -3.31
C LYS A 255 23.92 -32.68 -3.99
N SER A 256 22.78 -32.19 -4.47
CA SER A 256 21.83 -33.01 -5.22
C SER A 256 22.37 -33.39 -6.60
N CYS A 257 23.16 -32.53 -7.26
CA CYS A 257 23.82 -32.87 -8.53
C CYS A 257 24.75 -34.09 -8.41
N GLU A 258 25.54 -34.15 -7.33
CA GLU A 258 26.41 -35.29 -7.04
C GLU A 258 25.60 -36.58 -6.84
N LYS A 259 24.51 -36.50 -6.07
CA LYS A 259 23.62 -37.65 -5.83
C LYS A 259 22.95 -38.16 -7.10
N VAL A 260 22.47 -37.26 -7.95
CA VAL A 260 21.85 -37.64 -9.23
C VAL A 260 22.89 -38.29 -10.14
N SER A 261 24.10 -37.74 -10.23
CA SER A 261 25.18 -38.31 -11.05
C SER A 261 25.56 -39.73 -10.60
N ALA A 262 25.64 -39.94 -9.27
CA ALA A 262 25.85 -41.26 -8.70
C ALA A 262 24.70 -42.24 -8.99
N TYR A 263 23.45 -41.76 -8.94
CA TYR A 263 22.26 -42.56 -9.20
C TYR A 263 22.13 -42.96 -10.67
N THR A 264 22.31 -42.01 -11.60
CA THR A 264 22.20 -42.25 -13.04
C THR A 264 23.43 -42.93 -13.62
N ARG A 265 24.55 -42.96 -12.89
CA ARG A 265 25.88 -43.42 -13.35
C ARG A 265 26.36 -42.65 -14.60
N VAL A 266 25.95 -41.39 -14.71
CA VAL A 266 26.40 -40.46 -15.76
C VAL A 266 27.07 -39.27 -15.09
N ASP A 267 28.25 -38.90 -15.55
CA ASP A 267 28.95 -37.70 -15.07
C ASP A 267 28.24 -36.44 -15.59
N ILE A 268 27.27 -35.95 -14.81
CA ILE A 268 26.53 -34.71 -15.09
C ILE A 268 26.73 -33.67 -13.98
N ASP A 269 27.60 -33.92 -12.99
CA ASP A 269 27.70 -33.10 -11.78
C ASP A 269 28.07 -31.66 -12.12
N ASN A 270 29.14 -31.49 -12.90
CA ASN A 270 29.61 -30.17 -13.33
C ASN A 270 28.57 -29.43 -14.20
N ALA A 271 27.88 -30.15 -15.10
CA ALA A 271 26.86 -29.55 -15.95
C ALA A 271 25.64 -29.09 -15.10
N CYS A 272 25.22 -29.91 -14.14
CA CYS A 272 24.17 -29.60 -13.19
C CYS A 272 24.56 -28.41 -12.29
N LYS A 273 25.77 -28.40 -11.73
CA LYS A 273 26.29 -27.29 -10.92
C LYS A 273 26.39 -25.98 -11.69
N ARG A 274 26.81 -26.01 -12.97
CA ARG A 274 26.77 -24.83 -13.86
C ARG A 274 25.34 -24.33 -14.11
N ALA A 275 24.37 -25.22 -14.23
CA ALA A 275 22.97 -24.83 -14.39
C ALA A 275 22.42 -24.10 -13.14
N ILE A 276 22.88 -24.47 -11.94
CA ILE A 276 22.55 -23.74 -10.70
C ILE A 276 23.10 -22.32 -10.76
N ILE A 277 24.37 -22.13 -11.14
CA ILE A 277 24.99 -20.81 -11.29
C ILE A 277 24.20 -19.96 -12.30
N ALA A 278 23.86 -20.53 -13.45
CA ALA A 278 23.06 -19.84 -14.47
C ALA A 278 21.67 -19.45 -13.93
N GLY A 279 21.02 -20.31 -13.15
CA GLY A 279 19.74 -20.02 -12.52
C GLY A 279 19.82 -18.90 -11.50
N VAL A 280 20.84 -18.88 -10.64
CA VAL A 280 21.06 -17.78 -9.68
C VAL A 280 21.34 -16.47 -10.41
N LYS A 281 22.17 -16.50 -11.47
CA LYS A 281 22.46 -15.32 -12.30
C LYS A 281 21.18 -14.73 -12.92
N ASP A 282 20.38 -15.57 -13.58
CA ASP A 282 19.14 -15.14 -14.22
C ASP A 282 18.12 -14.61 -13.20
N TRP A 283 18.08 -15.18 -12.00
CA TRP A 283 17.27 -14.68 -10.89
C TRP A 283 17.71 -13.29 -10.41
N VAL A 284 19.01 -13.06 -10.24
CA VAL A 284 19.58 -11.75 -9.88
C VAL A 284 19.31 -10.71 -10.97
N GLU A 285 19.52 -11.07 -12.24
CA GLU A 285 19.27 -10.18 -13.38
C GLU A 285 17.78 -9.82 -13.50
N THR A 286 16.90 -10.79 -13.34
CA THR A 286 15.44 -10.58 -13.35
C THR A 286 14.99 -9.72 -12.17
N ALA A 287 15.59 -9.88 -10.99
CA ALA A 287 15.34 -9.00 -9.85
C ALA A 287 15.80 -7.55 -10.11
N ARG A 288 16.82 -7.34 -10.94
CA ARG A 288 17.30 -6.01 -11.29
C ARG A 288 16.50 -5.36 -12.43
N ASP A 289 15.83 -6.14 -13.26
CA ASP A 289 15.11 -5.67 -14.44
C ASP A 289 13.95 -4.71 -14.06
N PRO A 290 14.00 -3.42 -14.47
CA PRO A 290 12.94 -2.46 -14.16
C PRO A 290 11.59 -2.80 -14.83
N ASN A 291 11.58 -3.62 -15.87
CA ASN A 291 10.35 -4.02 -16.57
C ASN A 291 9.55 -5.09 -15.81
N ILE A 292 10.17 -5.75 -14.83
CA ILE A 292 9.48 -6.69 -13.96
C ILE A 292 8.84 -5.91 -12.82
N SER A 293 7.52 -5.97 -12.67
CA SER A 293 6.82 -5.30 -11.56
C SER A 293 7.07 -6.00 -10.22
N LYS A 294 6.92 -5.27 -9.11
CA LYS A 294 6.96 -5.87 -7.76
C LYS A 294 5.86 -6.93 -7.56
N LEU A 295 4.71 -6.74 -8.22
CA LEU A 295 3.60 -7.68 -8.18
C LEU A 295 3.94 -9.00 -8.88
N ALA A 296 4.46 -8.94 -10.13
CA ALA A 296 4.91 -10.12 -10.85
C ALA A 296 5.95 -10.90 -10.04
N TRP A 297 6.94 -10.19 -9.48
CA TRP A 297 7.97 -10.79 -8.61
C TRP A 297 7.41 -11.49 -7.37
N LYS A 298 6.37 -10.91 -6.75
CA LYS A 298 5.77 -11.44 -5.52
C LYS A 298 4.94 -12.70 -5.79
N ILE A 299 4.14 -12.70 -6.85
CA ILE A 299 3.29 -13.85 -7.21
C ILE A 299 4.16 -15.10 -7.42
N THR A 300 5.30 -14.92 -8.08
CA THR A 300 6.14 -16.02 -8.58
C THR A 300 6.95 -16.69 -7.50
N ALA A 301 7.27 -15.99 -6.42
CA ALA A 301 7.97 -16.57 -5.29
C ALA A 301 7.21 -17.79 -4.75
N SER A 302 5.89 -17.69 -4.57
CA SER A 302 5.06 -18.80 -4.08
C SER A 302 5.05 -20.01 -5.02
N GLN A 303 5.22 -19.78 -6.33
CA GLN A 303 5.23 -20.83 -7.36
C GLN A 303 6.61 -21.47 -7.53
N SER A 304 7.66 -20.83 -7.02
CA SER A 304 9.06 -21.23 -7.23
C SER A 304 9.65 -21.92 -6.00
N ILE A 305 8.78 -22.29 -5.08
CA ILE A 305 9.11 -22.98 -3.85
C ILE A 305 8.62 -24.41 -3.98
N LEU A 306 9.55 -25.35 -3.87
CA LEU A 306 9.23 -26.76 -3.74
C LEU A 306 9.77 -27.24 -2.39
N ARG A 307 8.88 -27.36 -1.40
CA ARG A 307 9.23 -27.64 0.01
C ARG A 307 10.19 -26.58 0.56
N ASP A 308 11.45 -26.94 0.81
CA ASP A 308 12.52 -26.11 1.35
C ASP A 308 13.54 -25.70 0.28
N GLU A 309 13.24 -25.90 -1.00
CA GLU A 309 14.09 -25.54 -2.13
C GLU A 309 13.56 -24.34 -2.92
N ILE A 310 14.46 -23.43 -3.26
CA ILE A 310 14.20 -22.27 -4.10
C ILE A 310 14.65 -22.59 -5.53
N MET A 311 13.70 -22.65 -6.46
CA MET A 311 13.98 -22.84 -7.87
C MET A 311 14.28 -21.49 -8.54
N PHE A 312 15.53 -21.02 -8.45
CA PHE A 312 15.96 -19.70 -8.91
C PHE A 312 15.55 -19.39 -10.37
N SER A 313 15.87 -20.30 -11.29
CA SER A 313 15.53 -20.16 -12.72
C SER A 313 14.01 -20.19 -12.96
N HIS A 314 13.26 -20.99 -12.20
CA HIS A 314 11.80 -21.02 -12.28
C HIS A 314 11.20 -19.69 -11.82
N TRP A 315 11.71 -19.13 -10.72
CA TRP A 315 11.29 -17.82 -10.23
C TRP A 315 11.54 -16.74 -11.27
N ALA A 316 12.75 -16.69 -11.84
CA ALA A 316 13.11 -15.75 -12.90
C ALA A 316 12.18 -15.89 -14.13
N GLY A 317 11.98 -17.12 -14.60
CA GLY A 317 11.10 -17.42 -15.74
C GLY A 317 9.66 -17.00 -15.49
N MET A 318 9.08 -17.40 -14.35
CA MET A 318 7.70 -17.08 -14.02
C MET A 318 7.49 -15.58 -13.80
N ALA A 319 8.48 -14.86 -13.26
CA ALA A 319 8.41 -13.39 -13.15
C ALA A 319 8.18 -12.72 -14.50
N ARG A 320 8.88 -13.18 -15.56
CA ARG A 320 8.68 -12.70 -16.93
C ARG A 320 7.30 -13.08 -17.48
N VAL A 321 6.84 -14.32 -17.22
CA VAL A 321 5.51 -14.79 -17.66
C VAL A 321 4.39 -13.97 -17.02
N HIS A 322 4.42 -13.77 -15.70
CA HIS A 322 3.41 -12.98 -15.00
C HIS A 322 3.45 -11.51 -15.40
N GLN A 323 4.65 -10.95 -15.61
CA GLN A 323 4.77 -9.60 -16.13
C GLN A 323 4.10 -9.45 -17.51
N LYS A 324 4.34 -10.41 -18.42
CA LYS A 324 3.68 -10.43 -19.72
C LYS A 324 2.15 -10.53 -19.59
N SER A 325 1.65 -11.43 -18.75
CA SER A 325 0.20 -11.57 -18.51
C SER A 325 -0.43 -10.31 -17.93
N LEU A 326 0.25 -9.63 -17.00
CA LEU A 326 -0.22 -8.37 -16.43
C LEU A 326 -0.27 -7.24 -17.48
N ASN A 327 0.68 -7.22 -18.43
CA ASN A 327 0.68 -6.26 -19.55
C ASN A 327 -0.53 -6.52 -20.47
N GLU A 328 -0.76 -7.78 -20.85
CA GLU A 328 -1.82 -8.19 -21.79
C GLU A 328 -3.22 -8.00 -21.20
N THR A 329 -3.39 -8.20 -19.89
CA THR A 329 -4.69 -8.06 -19.21
C THR A 329 -5.01 -6.62 -18.79
N GLY A 330 -4.13 -5.65 -19.07
CA GLY A 330 -4.31 -4.25 -18.64
C GLY A 330 -4.28 -4.07 -17.13
N ARG A 331 -3.79 -5.05 -16.36
CA ARG A 331 -3.73 -5.00 -14.90
C ARG A 331 -2.54 -4.21 -14.35
N LEU A 332 -1.65 -3.71 -15.23
CA LEU A 332 -0.53 -2.83 -14.88
C LEU A 332 -0.85 -1.33 -14.96
N SER A 333 -2.04 -0.95 -15.44
CA SER A 333 -2.51 0.45 -15.44
C SER A 333 -3.34 0.84 -14.22
N LEU A 334 -3.25 0.09 -13.10
CA LEU A 334 -4.12 0.25 -11.93
C LEU A 334 -3.38 0.52 -10.61
#